data_AF-A0AAW8LP21-F1
#
_entry.id   AF-A0AAW8LP21-F1
#
_cell.length_a   1.000
_cell.length_b   1.000
_cell.length_c   1.000
_cell.angle_alpha   90.00
_cell.angle_beta   90.00
_cell.angle_gamma   90.00
#
_symmetry.space_group_name_H-M   'P 1'
#
loop_
_entity.id
_entity.type
_entity.pdbx_description
1 polymer ?
#
loop_
_entity_poly.entity_id
_entity_poly.type
_entity_poly.pdbx_seq_one_letter_code
_entity_poly.pdbx_strand_id
1 'polypeptide(L)'
;MLVYKYRGGSFERDLKSLKNDTFWASSTSQLNDPCEGLISIDNYQQQIGNLKKIFYQHSDNLALIEQSFQNIINMKDTKLGIFSLSKRYDDELLWAHYSNSHKGFCIEYDLDQLLAKQNPKHRFFDIQYSNKIQNLDFSPAFNQADPDHLVKKMLGYKSQRWEYEQELRIITENQGINSYDYRAVKAIYFGLKTPNEEIEQVMKTLQGRKIKYFQMYLKPNSFKFEAKPIEDKFLTNVRYKYSISNIAHLAVDPSTLKLEYQHFAPYLQKLAEVIRREPDCYEVSYIDLSHSKSTLADPIFFAQYKTAKNDLLTHTVHYSTKQIDEEYLKIDDL
;
A
#
# COMPACT_ATOMS: atom_id res chain seq x y z
N MET A 1 -9.11 -5.35 -0.12
CA MET A 1 -9.42 -5.47 1.34
C MET A 1 -9.36 -4.08 1.99
N LEU A 2 -10.15 -3.79 3.04
CA LEU A 2 -10.06 -2.51 3.77
C LEU A 2 -9.14 -2.60 5.00
N VAL A 3 -8.31 -1.58 5.19
CA VAL A 3 -7.32 -1.47 6.28
C VAL A 3 -7.26 -0.04 6.80
N TYR A 4 -6.85 0.13 8.05
CA TYR A 4 -7.09 1.35 8.81
C TYR A 4 -5.82 1.92 9.42
N LYS A 5 -5.67 3.25 9.36
CA LYS A 5 -4.57 3.97 10.00
C LYS A 5 -5.08 5.08 10.91
N TYR A 6 -4.84 4.92 12.20
CA TYR A 6 -5.11 5.93 13.22
C TYR A 6 -4.03 7.03 13.18
N ARG A 7 -4.48 8.27 13.31
CA ARG A 7 -3.68 9.50 13.25
C ARG A 7 -4.08 10.45 14.37
N GLY A 8 -3.10 11.14 14.94
CA GLY A 8 -3.28 12.04 16.07
C GLY A 8 -1.96 12.55 16.63
N GLY A 9 -2.02 13.68 17.32
CA GLY A 9 -0.88 14.27 18.04
C GLY A 9 -0.02 15.20 17.18
N SER A 10 -0.07 15.08 15.85
CA SER A 10 0.58 16.01 14.92
C SER A 10 -0.30 16.25 13.69
N PHE A 11 -1.37 17.03 13.90
CA PHE A 11 -2.41 17.25 12.88
C PHE A 11 -1.83 17.79 11.56
N GLU A 12 -0.96 18.82 11.61
CA GLU A 12 -0.34 19.40 10.42
C GLU A 12 0.45 18.39 9.58
N ARG A 13 1.21 17.52 10.23
CA ARG A 13 1.97 16.45 9.55
C ARG A 13 1.00 15.48 8.88
N ASP A 14 -0.02 15.03 9.61
CA ASP A 14 -0.96 14.02 9.14
C ASP A 14 -1.82 14.57 7.99
N LEU A 15 -2.23 15.84 8.06
CA LEU A 15 -2.94 16.55 6.99
C LEU A 15 -2.06 16.74 5.75
N LYS A 16 -0.78 17.08 5.92
CA LYS A 16 0.19 17.18 4.81
C LYS A 16 0.37 15.83 4.10
N SER A 17 0.42 14.73 4.83
CA SER A 17 0.49 13.39 4.26
C SER A 17 -0.75 13.07 3.40
N LEU A 18 -1.96 13.35 3.91
CA LEU A 18 -3.20 13.20 3.15
C LEU A 18 -3.24 14.10 1.91
N LYS A 19 -2.86 15.37 2.04
CA LYS A 19 -2.85 16.35 0.94
C LYS A 19 -1.97 15.90 -0.23
N ASN A 20 -0.83 15.28 0.10
CA ASN A 20 0.19 14.88 -0.86
C ASN A 20 0.05 13.42 -1.32
N ASP A 21 -0.98 12.70 -0.86
CA ASP A 21 -1.18 11.28 -1.13
C ASP A 21 0.05 10.43 -0.74
N THR A 22 0.58 10.65 0.47
CA THR A 22 1.78 9.96 0.98
C THR A 22 1.59 9.36 2.37
N PHE A 23 2.32 8.28 2.67
CA PHE A 23 2.47 7.74 4.02
C PHE A 23 3.94 7.66 4.42
N TRP A 24 4.21 7.72 5.72
CA TRP A 24 5.53 7.50 6.29
C TRP A 24 5.68 6.03 6.71
N ALA A 25 6.74 5.38 6.22
CA ALA A 25 7.18 4.07 6.66
C ALA A 25 8.33 4.26 7.68
N SER A 26 8.09 3.88 8.93
CA SER A 26 8.99 4.10 10.06
C SER A 26 10.11 3.06 10.12
N SER A 27 11.25 3.39 10.73
CA SER A 27 12.17 2.36 11.22
C SER A 27 11.58 1.61 12.42
N THR A 28 12.12 0.43 12.75
CA THR A 28 11.76 -0.31 13.99
C THR A 28 11.90 0.56 15.24
N SER A 29 12.98 1.36 15.32
CA SER A 29 13.28 2.24 16.46
C SER A 29 12.30 3.42 16.64
N GLN A 30 11.51 3.74 15.61
CA GLN A 30 10.50 4.81 15.64
C GLN A 30 9.10 4.31 16.00
N LEU A 31 8.91 3.00 16.08
CA LEU A 31 7.65 2.40 16.52
C LEU A 31 7.52 2.49 18.04
N ASN A 32 6.29 2.41 18.53
CA ASN A 32 5.95 2.64 19.94
C ASN A 32 6.22 1.43 20.84
N ASP A 33 6.30 0.23 20.28
CA ASP A 33 6.59 -0.98 21.04
C ASP A 33 8.11 -1.23 21.10
N PRO A 34 8.74 -1.24 22.29
CA PRO A 34 10.17 -1.50 22.42
C PRO A 34 10.58 -2.93 22.04
N CYS A 35 9.62 -3.85 21.90
CA CYS A 35 9.87 -5.21 21.42
C CYS A 35 9.80 -5.34 19.89
N GLU A 36 9.75 -4.23 19.15
CA GLU A 36 9.63 -4.28 17.70
C GLU A 36 10.83 -4.91 17.01
N GLY A 37 10.55 -5.87 16.14
CA GLY A 37 11.56 -6.65 15.43
C GLY A 37 12.50 -7.43 16.35
N LEU A 38 12.07 -7.77 17.58
CA LEU A 38 12.85 -8.55 18.53
C LEU A 38 12.95 -10.01 18.07
N ILE A 39 14.18 -10.46 17.86
CA ILE A 39 14.51 -11.82 17.42
C ILE A 39 15.71 -12.34 18.20
N SER A 40 15.77 -13.67 18.39
CA SER A 40 16.98 -14.36 18.84
C SER A 40 17.76 -14.84 17.62
N ILE A 41 19.08 -14.76 17.71
CA ILE A 41 20.02 -15.28 16.71
C ILE A 41 20.82 -16.48 17.25
N ASP A 42 20.41 -17.05 18.38
CA ASP A 42 21.17 -18.10 19.06
C ASP A 42 21.29 -19.36 18.21
N ASN A 43 20.22 -19.77 17.51
CA ASN A 43 20.27 -20.97 16.67
C ASN A 43 21.22 -20.75 15.49
N TYR A 44 21.12 -19.58 14.86
CA TYR A 44 22.04 -19.17 13.80
C TYR A 44 23.50 -19.18 14.27
N GLN A 45 23.80 -18.61 15.45
CA GLN A 45 25.16 -18.60 16.02
C GLN A 45 25.66 -20.02 16.30
N GLN A 46 24.81 -20.89 16.86
CA GLN A 46 25.15 -22.30 17.08
C GLN A 46 25.45 -23.03 15.75
N GLN A 47 24.65 -22.79 14.71
CA GLN A 47 24.84 -23.39 13.39
C GLN A 47 26.15 -22.92 12.74
N ILE A 48 26.45 -21.62 12.76
CA ILE A 48 27.74 -21.08 12.31
C ILE A 48 28.89 -21.68 13.12
N GLY A 49 28.76 -21.78 14.44
CA GLY A 49 29.78 -22.38 15.31
C GLY A 49 30.07 -23.84 14.95
N ASN A 50 29.03 -24.62 14.63
CA ASN A 50 29.18 -26.00 14.19
C ASN A 50 29.85 -26.09 12.82
N LEU A 51 29.48 -25.23 11.87
CA LEU A 51 30.15 -25.16 10.56
C LEU A 51 31.64 -24.81 10.69
N LYS A 52 31.99 -23.88 11.59
CA LYS A 52 33.39 -23.52 11.87
C LYS A 52 34.20 -24.69 12.43
N LYS A 53 33.58 -25.58 13.22
CA LYS A 53 34.24 -26.80 13.73
C LYS A 53 34.48 -27.82 12.62
N ILE A 54 33.51 -28.00 11.72
CA ILE A 54 33.61 -28.98 10.61
C ILE A 54 34.61 -28.48 9.55
N PHE A 55 34.51 -27.21 9.16
CA PHE A 55 35.32 -26.60 8.09
C PHE A 55 36.38 -25.66 8.67
N TYR A 56 37.14 -26.12 9.67
CA TYR A 56 38.08 -25.27 10.42
C TYR A 56 39.17 -24.61 9.56
N GLN A 57 39.58 -25.25 8.45
CA GLN A 57 40.56 -24.70 7.50
C GLN A 57 39.99 -23.56 6.63
N HIS A 58 38.69 -23.33 6.66
CA HIS A 58 37.98 -22.31 5.89
C HIS A 58 37.27 -21.29 6.80
N SER A 59 37.82 -21.03 7.99
CA SER A 59 37.25 -20.12 8.99
C SER A 59 36.96 -18.72 8.43
N ASP A 60 37.82 -18.21 7.55
CA ASP A 60 37.70 -16.85 7.00
C ASP A 60 36.47 -16.72 6.09
N ASN A 61 36.20 -17.74 5.27
CA ASN A 61 35.01 -17.78 4.42
C ASN A 61 33.73 -17.81 5.28
N LEU A 62 33.74 -18.58 6.38
CA LEU A 62 32.61 -18.65 7.31
C LEU A 62 32.42 -17.33 8.07
N ALA A 63 33.50 -16.61 8.38
CA ALA A 63 33.40 -15.27 8.99
C ALA A 63 32.75 -14.25 8.02
N LEU A 64 33.07 -14.33 6.72
CA LEU A 64 32.43 -13.49 5.70
C LEU A 64 30.93 -13.78 5.56
N ILE A 65 30.53 -15.05 5.57
CA ILE A 65 29.11 -15.45 5.60
C ILE A 65 28.44 -14.90 6.86
N GLU A 66 29.11 -15.04 8.01
CA GLU A 66 28.57 -14.57 9.28
C GLU A 66 28.29 -13.07 9.27
N GLN A 67 29.26 -12.29 8.81
CA GLN A 67 29.16 -10.84 8.66
C GLN A 67 28.06 -10.44 7.66
N SER A 68 27.95 -11.16 6.54
CA SER A 68 26.94 -10.87 5.51
C SER A 68 25.52 -11.07 6.03
N PHE A 69 25.27 -12.15 6.77
CA PHE A 69 23.97 -12.40 7.37
C PHE A 69 23.64 -11.41 8.49
N GLN A 70 24.64 -11.05 9.31
CA GLN A 70 24.46 -10.01 10.33
C GLN A 70 24.09 -8.66 9.69
N ASN A 71 24.70 -8.31 8.56
CA ASN A 71 24.32 -7.11 7.80
C ASN A 71 22.87 -7.17 7.33
N ILE A 72 22.41 -8.32 6.82
CA ILE A 72 21.00 -8.52 6.41
C ILE A 72 20.05 -8.36 7.60
N ILE A 73 20.38 -8.94 8.76
CA ILE A 73 19.58 -8.75 9.98
C ILE A 73 19.51 -7.28 10.34
N ASN A 74 20.64 -6.57 10.34
CA ASN A 74 20.71 -5.15 10.68
C ASN A 74 19.95 -4.25 9.69
N MET A 75 19.70 -4.70 8.45
CA MET A 75 18.87 -3.94 7.49
C MET A 75 17.44 -3.76 7.97
N LYS A 76 16.91 -4.67 8.83
CA LYS A 76 15.56 -4.52 9.40
C LYS A 76 15.42 -3.23 10.21
N ASP A 77 16.51 -2.78 10.84
CA ASP A 77 16.53 -1.61 11.73
C ASP A 77 17.06 -0.35 11.04
N THR A 78 17.89 -0.51 9.99
CA THR A 78 18.63 0.60 9.37
C THR A 78 18.16 0.98 7.97
N LYS A 79 17.39 0.11 7.31
CA LYS A 79 16.96 0.29 5.92
C LYS A 79 15.46 0.19 5.78
N LEU A 80 14.88 -0.95 6.15
CA LEU A 80 13.48 -1.24 5.86
C LEU A 80 12.54 -0.24 6.54
N GLY A 81 11.47 0.13 5.83
CA GLY A 81 10.40 0.94 6.40
C GLY A 81 9.20 0.09 6.76
N ILE A 82 8.52 0.45 7.85
CA ILE A 82 7.36 -0.24 8.39
C ILE A 82 6.17 0.70 8.39
N PHE A 83 5.11 0.30 7.70
CA PHE A 83 3.83 0.98 7.75
C PHE A 83 2.76 0.05 8.35
N SER A 84 2.51 0.24 9.64
CA SER A 84 1.53 -0.51 10.44
C SER A 84 0.11 -0.05 10.15
N LEU A 85 -0.77 -0.98 9.80
CA LEU A 85 -2.20 -0.77 9.57
C LEU A 85 -2.98 -1.73 10.48
N SER A 86 -4.21 -1.38 10.83
CA SER A 86 -5.14 -2.26 11.54
C SER A 86 -6.22 -2.78 10.60
N LYS A 87 -6.80 -3.93 10.92
CA LYS A 87 -8.05 -4.40 10.29
C LYS A 87 -9.32 -3.85 10.97
N ARG A 88 -9.18 -3.05 12.04
CA ARG A 88 -10.29 -2.48 12.82
C ARG A 88 -10.24 -0.96 12.85
N TYR A 89 -11.39 -0.32 12.62
CA TYR A 89 -11.58 1.13 12.83
C TYR A 89 -12.26 1.47 14.18
N ASP A 90 -12.75 0.46 14.90
CA ASP A 90 -13.65 0.62 16.05
C ASP A 90 -13.02 0.14 17.38
N ASP A 91 -11.72 -0.14 17.40
CA ASP A 91 -11.04 -0.64 18.60
C ASP A 91 -10.73 0.49 19.59
N GLU A 92 -11.14 0.29 20.85
CA GLU A 92 -11.00 1.27 21.92
C GLU A 92 -9.56 1.68 22.19
N LEU A 93 -8.65 0.71 22.26
CA LEU A 93 -7.26 0.96 22.60
C LEU A 93 -6.54 1.64 21.44
N LEU A 94 -6.86 1.31 20.19
CA LEU A 94 -6.29 1.99 19.04
C LEU A 94 -6.68 3.47 18.99
N TRP A 95 -7.94 3.80 19.26
CA TRP A 95 -8.34 5.19 19.40
C TRP A 95 -7.62 5.85 20.58
N ALA A 96 -7.54 5.22 21.74
CA ALA A 96 -6.87 5.80 22.91
C ALA A 96 -5.37 6.10 22.65
N HIS A 97 -4.65 5.17 22.04
CA HIS A 97 -3.20 5.23 21.84
C HIS A 97 -2.78 6.03 20.61
N TYR A 98 -3.43 5.82 19.47
CA TYR A 98 -2.93 6.30 18.17
C TYR A 98 -3.70 7.48 17.60
N SER A 99 -4.83 7.86 18.20
CA SER A 99 -5.65 8.99 17.75
C SER A 99 -5.66 10.16 18.74
N ASN A 100 -4.58 10.36 19.51
CA ASN A 100 -4.50 11.42 20.51
C ASN A 100 -5.69 11.41 21.49
N SER A 101 -5.99 10.23 22.03
CA SER A 101 -7.13 9.99 22.93
C SER A 101 -8.47 10.45 22.33
N HIS A 102 -8.79 9.95 21.13
CA HIS A 102 -10.01 10.23 20.36
C HIS A 102 -10.14 11.66 19.79
N LYS A 103 -9.07 12.47 19.83
CA LYS A 103 -9.08 13.82 19.23
C LYS A 103 -8.65 13.82 17.76
N GLY A 104 -7.98 12.77 17.30
CA GLY A 104 -7.52 12.60 15.93
C GLY A 104 -8.55 11.89 15.06
N PHE A 105 -8.08 11.19 14.03
CA PHE A 105 -8.93 10.53 13.05
C PHE A 105 -8.33 9.19 12.61
N CYS A 106 -9.12 8.38 11.94
CA CYS A 106 -8.72 7.11 11.36
C CYS A 106 -8.98 7.12 9.85
N ILE A 107 -7.96 6.75 9.08
CA ILE A 107 -8.01 6.69 7.62
C ILE A 107 -8.32 5.26 7.20
N GLU A 108 -9.35 5.06 6.40
CA GLU A 108 -9.64 3.78 5.74
C GLU A 108 -9.03 3.77 4.35
N TYR A 109 -8.20 2.77 4.11
CA TYR A 109 -7.58 2.49 2.84
C TYR A 109 -8.17 1.23 2.22
N ASP A 110 -8.35 1.25 0.91
CA ASP A 110 -8.34 0.03 0.10
C ASP A 110 -6.88 -0.42 -0.09
N LEU A 111 -6.56 -1.60 0.44
CA LEU A 111 -5.19 -2.12 0.44
C LEU A 111 -4.66 -2.37 -0.98
N ASP A 112 -5.51 -2.83 -1.89
CA ASP A 112 -5.09 -3.18 -3.24
C ASP A 112 -4.71 -1.90 -4.00
N GLN A 113 -5.49 -0.83 -3.86
CA GLN A 113 -5.15 0.49 -4.42
C GLN A 113 -3.97 1.16 -3.70
N LEU A 114 -3.83 0.96 -2.39
CA LEU A 114 -2.69 1.47 -1.63
C LEU A 114 -1.36 0.87 -2.15
N LEU A 115 -1.41 -0.38 -2.63
CA LEU A 115 -0.27 -1.13 -3.16
C LEU A 115 -0.09 -1.00 -4.69
N ALA A 116 -1.15 -0.69 -5.45
CA ALA A 116 -1.15 -0.76 -6.92
C ALA A 116 -0.06 0.07 -7.62
N LYS A 117 0.32 1.22 -7.04
CA LYS A 117 1.36 2.13 -7.58
C LYS A 117 2.65 2.13 -6.73
N GLN A 118 2.82 1.12 -5.88
CA GLN A 118 4.02 0.98 -5.05
C GLN A 118 5.15 0.28 -5.80
N ASN A 119 6.36 0.39 -5.25
CA ASN A 119 7.47 -0.44 -5.68
C ASN A 119 7.07 -1.93 -5.58
N PRO A 120 7.24 -2.73 -6.65
CA PRO A 120 6.81 -4.13 -6.68
C PRO A 120 7.50 -5.01 -5.63
N LYS A 121 8.54 -4.51 -4.98
CA LYS A 121 9.26 -5.18 -3.89
C LYS A 121 8.71 -4.85 -2.50
N HIS A 122 7.71 -3.99 -2.40
CA HIS A 122 6.99 -3.81 -1.13
C HIS A 122 6.29 -5.12 -0.78
N ARG A 123 6.39 -5.48 0.50
CA ARG A 123 5.80 -6.70 1.04
C ARG A 123 4.66 -6.32 1.96
N PHE A 124 3.67 -7.17 2.09
CA PHE A 124 2.68 -7.00 3.14
C PHE A 124 2.27 -8.35 3.73
N PHE A 125 1.99 -8.35 5.02
CA PHE A 125 1.57 -9.55 5.74
C PHE A 125 0.89 -9.18 7.05
N ASP A 126 0.06 -10.11 7.52
CA ASP A 126 -0.51 -10.06 8.85
C ASP A 126 0.54 -10.34 9.91
N ILE A 127 0.43 -9.64 11.04
CA ILE A 127 1.27 -9.90 12.20
C ILE A 127 0.82 -11.15 12.93
N GLN A 128 1.80 -11.97 13.28
CA GLN A 128 1.64 -13.12 14.14
C GLN A 128 1.92 -12.72 15.59
N TYR A 129 0.98 -13.06 16.47
CA TYR A 129 1.09 -12.72 17.88
C TYR A 129 1.63 -13.91 18.66
N SER A 130 2.66 -13.66 19.48
CA SER A 130 3.33 -14.69 20.24
C SER A 130 4.01 -14.10 21.47
N ASN A 131 3.99 -14.84 22.59
CA ASN A 131 4.82 -14.53 23.76
C ASN A 131 6.22 -15.18 23.70
N LYS A 132 6.54 -15.85 22.60
CA LYS A 132 7.85 -16.44 22.34
C LYS A 132 8.60 -15.64 21.28
N ILE A 133 9.82 -15.24 21.62
CA ILE A 133 10.75 -14.60 20.69
C ILE A 133 11.05 -15.57 19.54
N GLN A 134 11.02 -15.05 18.30
CA GLN A 134 11.36 -15.85 17.14
C GLN A 134 12.87 -16.03 17.04
N ASN A 135 13.30 -17.26 16.76
CA ASN A 135 14.71 -17.55 16.53
C ASN A 135 14.98 -17.60 15.02
N LEU A 136 16.05 -16.94 14.60
CA LEU A 136 16.60 -17.06 13.25
C LEU A 136 17.58 -18.23 13.20
N ASP A 137 17.48 -18.98 12.12
CA ASP A 137 18.38 -20.07 11.76
C ASP A 137 18.69 -19.94 10.26
N PHE A 138 19.41 -20.89 9.65
CA PHE A 138 19.71 -20.84 8.22
C PHE A 138 18.54 -21.19 7.29
N SER A 139 17.50 -21.88 7.77
CA SER A 139 16.39 -22.33 6.91
C SER A 139 15.64 -21.20 6.20
N PRO A 140 15.41 -20.01 6.79
CA PRO A 140 14.78 -18.87 6.13
C PRO A 140 15.52 -18.37 4.90
N ALA A 141 16.85 -18.49 4.85
CA ALA A 141 17.65 -18.01 3.73
C ALA A 141 17.51 -18.88 2.47
N PHE A 142 17.01 -20.11 2.62
CA PHE A 142 16.92 -21.11 1.54
C PHE A 142 15.48 -21.53 1.22
N ASN A 143 14.47 -20.87 1.81
CA ASN A 143 13.08 -21.20 1.54
C ASN A 143 12.61 -20.62 0.20
N GLN A 144 12.77 -21.41 -0.87
CA GLN A 144 12.33 -21.02 -2.22
C GLN A 144 10.80 -20.86 -2.34
N ALA A 145 10.02 -21.46 -1.44
CA ALA A 145 8.55 -21.41 -1.50
C ALA A 145 7.96 -20.09 -0.97
N ASP A 146 8.68 -19.38 -0.09
CA ASP A 146 8.25 -18.08 0.45
C ASP A 146 9.45 -17.11 0.49
N PRO A 147 9.64 -16.28 -0.56
CA PRO A 147 10.78 -15.36 -0.64
C PRO A 147 10.77 -14.28 0.46
N ASP A 148 9.62 -14.08 1.13
CA ASP A 148 9.47 -13.11 2.21
C ASP A 148 9.65 -13.71 3.61
N HIS A 149 9.93 -15.02 3.71
CA HIS A 149 9.97 -15.75 4.97
C HIS A 149 10.94 -15.12 5.99
N LEU A 150 12.12 -14.70 5.54
CA LEU A 150 13.11 -14.05 6.42
C LEU A 150 12.59 -12.73 6.98
N VAL A 151 11.98 -11.88 6.15
CA VAL A 151 11.41 -10.59 6.59
C VAL A 151 10.23 -10.82 7.53
N LYS A 152 9.37 -11.79 7.23
CA LYS A 152 8.26 -12.19 8.12
C LYS A 152 8.75 -12.69 9.48
N LYS A 153 9.84 -13.47 9.53
CA LYS A 153 10.43 -13.87 10.82
C LYS A 153 11.00 -12.69 11.60
N MET A 154 11.60 -11.72 10.92
CA MET A 154 12.21 -10.56 11.57
C MET A 154 11.20 -9.50 12.03
N LEU A 155 10.16 -9.25 11.23
CA LEU A 155 9.26 -8.09 11.40
C LEU A 155 7.77 -8.48 11.42
N GLY A 156 7.45 -9.77 11.36
CA GLY A 156 6.08 -10.29 11.32
C GLY A 156 5.54 -10.80 12.66
N TYR A 157 6.24 -10.52 13.77
CA TYR A 157 5.83 -10.98 15.09
C TYR A 157 5.76 -9.85 16.11
N LYS A 158 4.77 -9.94 17.00
CA LYS A 158 4.58 -9.06 18.16
C LYS A 158 4.16 -9.85 19.39
N SER A 159 4.29 -9.23 20.57
CA SER A 159 3.75 -9.79 21.81
C SER A 159 2.24 -10.04 21.69
N GLN A 160 1.74 -11.11 22.32
CA GLN A 160 0.30 -11.41 22.39
C GLN A 160 -0.53 -10.24 22.95
N ARG A 161 0.08 -9.38 23.76
CA ARG A 161 -0.58 -8.20 24.32
C ARG A 161 -1.08 -7.21 23.27
N TRP A 162 -0.50 -7.21 22.07
CA TRP A 162 -0.88 -6.34 20.95
C TRP A 162 -1.84 -7.00 19.96
N GLU A 163 -2.38 -8.19 20.26
CA GLU A 163 -3.27 -8.92 19.34
C GLU A 163 -4.52 -8.13 18.95
N TYR A 164 -5.00 -7.27 19.85
CA TYR A 164 -6.16 -6.39 19.59
C TYR A 164 -5.93 -5.43 18.41
N GLU A 165 -4.67 -5.12 18.06
CA GLU A 165 -4.37 -4.25 16.93
C GLU A 165 -4.81 -4.86 15.59
N GLN A 166 -4.89 -6.19 15.50
CA GLN A 166 -5.13 -6.92 14.26
C GLN A 166 -4.29 -6.35 13.10
N GLU A 167 -2.98 -6.25 13.35
CA GLU A 167 -2.04 -5.48 12.56
C GLU A 167 -1.73 -6.19 11.23
N LEU A 168 -1.76 -5.41 10.15
CA LEU A 168 -1.18 -5.73 8.86
C LEU A 168 -0.04 -4.75 8.61
N ARG A 169 1.16 -5.26 8.26
CA ARG A 169 2.30 -4.42 7.92
C ARG A 169 2.50 -4.35 6.42
N ILE A 170 2.79 -3.16 5.92
CA ILE A 170 3.50 -2.97 4.66
C ILE A 170 4.97 -2.70 4.98
N ILE A 171 5.87 -3.48 4.38
CA ILE A 171 7.32 -3.34 4.48
C ILE A 171 7.86 -2.74 3.19
N THR A 172 8.48 -1.56 3.30
CA THR A 172 9.09 -0.84 2.18
C THR A 172 10.60 -1.09 2.14
N GLU A 173 11.22 -0.96 0.95
CA GLU A 173 12.68 -1.16 0.82
C GLU A 173 13.47 -0.15 1.66
N ASN A 174 12.93 1.06 1.82
CA ASN A 174 13.53 2.13 2.60
C ASN A 174 12.50 2.76 3.54
N GLN A 175 12.92 3.10 4.76
CA GLN A 175 12.19 4.00 5.65
C GLN A 175 12.00 5.37 4.99
N GLY A 176 10.88 6.03 5.27
CA GLY A 176 10.60 7.37 4.80
C GLY A 176 9.25 7.53 4.10
N ILE A 177 9.17 8.57 3.27
CA ILE A 177 7.94 8.94 2.55
C ILE A 177 7.73 8.00 1.37
N ASN A 178 6.53 7.47 1.26
CA ASN A 178 6.05 6.69 0.12
C ASN A 178 4.75 7.31 -0.39
N SER A 179 4.62 7.47 -1.71
CA SER A 179 3.40 7.96 -2.36
C SER A 179 2.44 6.81 -2.65
N TYR A 180 1.14 7.08 -2.65
CA TYR A 180 0.11 6.13 -3.04
C TYR A 180 -0.92 6.76 -3.97
N ASP A 181 -1.75 5.94 -4.61
CA ASP A 181 -2.86 6.45 -5.42
C ASP A 181 -3.91 7.10 -4.51
N TYR A 182 -4.25 8.37 -4.71
CA TYR A 182 -5.21 9.08 -3.84
C TYR A 182 -6.54 8.34 -3.68
N ARG A 183 -6.94 7.54 -4.68
CA ARG A 183 -8.15 6.72 -4.65
C ARG A 183 -8.10 5.62 -3.59
N ALA A 184 -6.92 5.28 -3.08
CA ALA A 184 -6.75 4.31 -1.99
C ALA A 184 -7.46 4.73 -0.72
N VAL A 185 -7.56 6.03 -0.40
CA VAL A 185 -8.36 6.49 0.74
C VAL A 185 -9.83 6.39 0.37
N LYS A 186 -10.62 5.67 1.17
CA LYS A 186 -12.06 5.45 0.93
C LYS A 186 -12.93 6.23 1.92
N ALA A 187 -12.48 6.31 3.17
CA ALA A 187 -13.21 7.02 4.22
C ALA A 187 -12.27 7.61 5.26
N ILE A 188 -12.77 8.63 5.96
CA ILE A 188 -12.17 9.16 7.19
C ILE A 188 -13.19 9.03 8.32
N TYR A 189 -12.74 8.48 9.43
CA TYR A 189 -13.49 8.39 10.68
C TYR A 189 -12.91 9.40 11.65
N PHE A 190 -13.71 10.31 12.17
CA PHE A 190 -13.31 11.28 13.18
C PHE A 190 -13.59 10.73 14.57
N GLY A 191 -12.63 10.87 15.49
CA GLY A 191 -12.77 10.39 16.86
C GLY A 191 -13.81 11.17 17.64
N LEU A 192 -14.27 10.60 18.76
CA LEU A 192 -15.34 11.16 19.61
C LEU A 192 -15.11 12.62 20.04
N LYS A 193 -13.85 13.06 20.06
CA LYS A 193 -13.41 14.37 20.56
C LYS A 193 -12.66 15.18 19.49
N THR A 194 -12.77 14.82 18.21
CA THR A 194 -12.12 15.59 17.14
C THR A 194 -12.70 17.00 17.09
N PRO A 195 -11.86 18.06 17.12
CA PRO A 195 -12.34 19.43 16.97
C PRO A 195 -13.01 19.64 15.61
N ASN A 196 -14.13 20.36 15.58
CA ASN A 196 -14.85 20.65 14.33
C ASN A 196 -13.98 21.37 13.29
N GLU A 197 -13.05 22.21 13.73
CA GLU A 197 -12.09 22.91 12.88
C GLU A 197 -11.17 21.92 12.14
N GLU A 198 -10.67 20.89 12.83
CA GLU A 198 -9.84 19.84 12.23
C GLU A 198 -10.65 18.98 11.24
N ILE A 199 -11.91 18.66 11.57
CA ILE A 199 -12.83 17.96 10.67
C ILE A 199 -12.96 18.74 9.35
N GLU A 200 -13.25 20.04 9.44
CA GLU A 200 -13.42 20.90 8.26
C GLU A 200 -12.13 21.02 7.44
N GLN A 201 -10.97 21.14 8.09
CA GLN A 201 -9.68 21.19 7.39
C GLN A 201 -9.36 19.89 6.65
N VAL A 202 -9.67 18.73 7.24
CA VAL A 202 -9.51 17.42 6.57
C VAL A 202 -10.45 17.32 5.37
N MET A 203 -11.75 17.61 5.55
CA MET A 203 -12.74 17.54 4.46
C MET A 203 -12.35 18.46 3.29
N LYS A 204 -11.98 19.71 3.60
CA LYS A 204 -11.52 20.69 2.60
C LYS A 204 -10.26 20.21 1.87
N THR A 205 -9.32 19.62 2.59
CA THR A 205 -8.07 19.11 2.01
C THR A 205 -8.31 17.94 1.05
N LEU A 206 -9.30 17.10 1.37
CA LEU A 206 -9.66 15.90 0.62
C LEU A 206 -10.77 16.12 -0.42
N GLN A 207 -11.22 17.36 -0.60
CA GLN A 207 -12.21 17.76 -1.58
C GLN A 207 -11.94 17.17 -2.98
N GLY A 208 -13.01 16.74 -3.67
CA GLY A 208 -12.93 16.23 -5.04
C GLY A 208 -12.41 14.79 -5.18
N ARG A 209 -12.06 14.11 -4.08
CA ARG A 209 -11.59 12.72 -4.07
C ARG A 209 -12.69 11.67 -3.84
N LYS A 210 -13.96 12.10 -3.66
CA LYS A 210 -15.12 11.23 -3.39
C LYS A 210 -14.97 10.38 -2.12
N ILE A 211 -14.45 10.99 -1.04
CA ILE A 211 -14.23 10.35 0.26
C ILE A 211 -15.52 10.34 1.08
N LYS A 212 -15.76 9.27 1.84
CA LYS A 212 -16.85 9.21 2.83
C LYS A 212 -16.35 9.68 4.20
N TYR A 213 -17.20 10.36 4.95
CA TYR A 213 -16.85 10.86 6.27
C TYR A 213 -17.77 10.28 7.34
N PHE A 214 -17.19 9.92 8.46
CA PHE A 214 -17.90 9.37 9.61
C PHE A 214 -17.44 10.03 10.90
N GLN A 215 -18.35 10.15 11.86
CA GLN A 215 -18.04 10.53 13.23
C GLN A 215 -18.25 9.30 14.12
N MET A 216 -17.27 9.02 14.99
CA MET A 216 -17.35 7.93 15.96
C MET A 216 -18.16 8.36 17.19
N TYR A 217 -18.99 7.45 17.69
CA TYR A 217 -19.81 7.62 18.89
C TYR A 217 -19.72 6.40 19.82
N LEU A 218 -19.87 6.62 21.12
CA LEU A 218 -20.09 5.54 22.07
C LEU A 218 -21.53 5.04 21.94
N LYS A 219 -21.69 3.74 21.67
CA LYS A 219 -23.01 3.14 21.60
C LYS A 219 -23.63 3.07 23.01
N PRO A 220 -24.89 3.53 23.20
CA PRO A 220 -25.54 3.55 24.50
C PRO A 220 -25.51 2.19 25.20
N ASN A 221 -25.27 2.21 26.51
CA ASN A 221 -25.22 1.02 27.38
C ASN A 221 -24.23 -0.08 26.90
N SER A 222 -23.10 0.32 26.29
CA SER A 222 -22.06 -0.62 25.85
C SER A 222 -20.66 0.00 25.85
N PHE A 223 -19.63 -0.83 25.77
CA PHE A 223 -18.23 -0.41 25.55
C PHE A 223 -17.84 -0.44 24.05
N LYS A 224 -18.82 -0.33 23.15
CA LYS A 224 -18.59 -0.39 21.71
C LYS A 224 -18.75 0.97 21.07
N PHE A 225 -18.00 1.21 20.01
CA PHE A 225 -18.18 2.38 19.16
C PHE A 225 -19.03 2.07 17.94
N GLU A 226 -19.70 3.09 17.44
CA GLU A 226 -20.39 3.08 16.16
C GLU A 226 -19.97 4.30 15.33
N ALA A 227 -19.76 4.08 14.03
CA ALA A 227 -19.51 5.15 13.08
C ALA A 227 -20.85 5.63 12.51
N LYS A 228 -21.10 6.95 12.55
CA LYS A 228 -22.26 7.56 11.89
C LYS A 228 -21.80 8.42 10.73
N PRO A 229 -22.42 8.30 9.53
CA PRO A 229 -22.05 9.12 8.40
C PRO A 229 -22.30 10.59 8.70
N ILE A 230 -21.42 11.45 8.23
CA ILE A 230 -21.58 12.90 8.28
C ILE A 230 -21.46 13.48 6.88
N GLU A 231 -22.16 14.59 6.63
CA GLU A 231 -22.19 15.24 5.33
C GLU A 231 -20.84 15.89 5.00
N ASP A 232 -20.39 15.75 3.75
CA ASP A 232 -19.22 16.46 3.25
C ASP A 232 -19.58 17.93 2.99
N LYS A 233 -19.12 18.82 3.88
CA LYS A 233 -19.34 20.27 3.77
C LYS A 233 -18.64 20.90 2.57
N PHE A 234 -17.71 20.20 1.93
CA PHE A 234 -16.91 20.68 0.81
C PHE A 234 -17.17 19.85 -0.46
N LEU A 235 -18.35 19.22 -0.56
CA LEU A 235 -18.73 18.48 -1.76
C LEU A 235 -18.57 19.36 -3.02
N THR A 236 -17.96 18.79 -4.05
CA THR A 236 -17.72 19.48 -5.32
C THR A 236 -17.78 18.52 -6.48
N ASN A 237 -18.14 19.04 -7.65
CA ASN A 237 -18.04 18.33 -8.92
C ASN A 237 -16.62 18.40 -9.52
N VAL A 238 -15.75 19.28 -8.98
CA VAL A 238 -14.34 19.36 -9.40
C VAL A 238 -13.58 18.15 -8.86
N ARG A 239 -13.15 17.28 -9.75
CA ARG A 239 -12.42 16.05 -9.41
C ARG A 239 -10.96 16.35 -9.11
N TYR A 240 -10.44 15.74 -8.04
CA TYR A 240 -9.03 15.86 -7.67
C TYR A 240 -8.12 15.15 -8.68
N LYS A 241 -7.04 15.83 -9.12
CA LYS A 241 -6.07 15.36 -10.14
C LYS A 241 -6.74 14.83 -11.42
N TYR A 242 -7.86 15.43 -11.80
CA TYR A 242 -8.55 15.06 -13.03
C TYR A 242 -8.04 15.88 -14.20
N SER A 243 -7.61 15.20 -15.24
CA SER A 243 -7.21 15.79 -16.51
C SER A 243 -7.64 14.88 -17.64
N ILE A 244 -7.83 15.45 -18.81
CA ILE A 244 -8.09 14.69 -20.03
C ILE A 244 -6.88 14.89 -20.94
N SER A 245 -5.99 13.90 -20.93
CA SER A 245 -4.70 13.96 -21.60
C SER A 245 -4.79 13.65 -23.08
N ASN A 246 -3.76 14.04 -23.85
CA ASN A 246 -3.75 13.83 -25.29
C ASN A 246 -3.58 12.33 -25.62
N ILE A 247 -4.16 11.91 -26.74
CA ILE A 247 -3.88 10.63 -27.38
C ILE A 247 -2.96 10.94 -28.55
N ALA A 248 -1.77 10.33 -28.59
CA ALA A 248 -0.81 10.57 -29.66
C ALA A 248 -1.36 10.10 -31.01
N HIS A 249 -0.87 10.71 -32.09
CA HIS A 249 -1.22 10.29 -33.45
C HIS A 249 -0.82 8.82 -33.66
N LEU A 250 -1.75 7.99 -34.16
CA LEU A 250 -1.61 6.53 -34.33
C LEU A 250 -1.46 5.73 -33.02
N ALA A 251 -1.71 6.33 -31.84
CA ALA A 251 -1.74 5.56 -30.60
C ALA A 251 -2.87 4.51 -30.58
N VAL A 252 -3.94 4.75 -31.34
CA VAL A 252 -5.07 3.84 -31.52
C VAL A 252 -5.18 3.50 -33.00
N ASP A 253 -4.85 2.27 -33.37
CA ASP A 253 -4.93 1.79 -34.76
C ASP A 253 -5.60 0.41 -34.81
N PRO A 254 -6.91 0.33 -35.12
CA PRO A 254 -7.62 -0.94 -35.24
C PRO A 254 -7.06 -1.90 -36.30
N SER A 255 -6.25 -1.42 -37.25
CA SER A 255 -5.69 -2.25 -38.31
C SER A 255 -4.59 -3.20 -37.81
N THR A 256 -4.02 -2.95 -36.62
CA THR A 256 -3.01 -3.81 -36.01
C THR A 256 -3.61 -5.12 -35.46
N LEU A 257 -4.92 -5.13 -35.19
CA LEU A 257 -5.60 -6.32 -34.68
C LEU A 257 -5.65 -7.44 -35.72
N LYS A 258 -5.27 -8.65 -35.32
CA LYS A 258 -5.49 -9.86 -36.13
C LYS A 258 -6.99 -10.01 -36.46
N LEU A 259 -7.29 -10.61 -37.62
CA LEU A 259 -8.65 -10.77 -38.14
C LEU A 259 -9.63 -11.34 -37.11
N GLU A 260 -9.18 -12.33 -36.33
CA GLU A 260 -9.98 -13.00 -35.29
C GLU A 260 -10.39 -12.07 -34.12
N TYR A 261 -9.65 -10.97 -33.88
CA TYR A 261 -9.93 -9.98 -32.82
C TYR A 261 -10.57 -8.68 -33.33
N GLN A 262 -10.80 -8.53 -34.64
CA GLN A 262 -11.30 -7.29 -35.24
C GLN A 262 -12.63 -6.81 -34.65
N HIS A 263 -13.50 -7.73 -34.22
CA HIS A 263 -14.76 -7.37 -33.56
C HIS A 263 -14.59 -6.68 -32.20
N PHE A 264 -13.41 -6.80 -31.58
CA PHE A 264 -13.07 -6.08 -30.34
C PHE A 264 -12.42 -4.71 -30.59
N ALA A 265 -12.25 -4.26 -31.84
CA ALA A 265 -11.67 -2.95 -32.16
C ALA A 265 -12.19 -1.75 -31.34
N PRO A 266 -13.50 -1.65 -31.01
CA PRO A 266 -14.01 -0.55 -30.18
C PRO A 266 -13.36 -0.44 -28.79
N TYR A 267 -12.82 -1.55 -28.26
CA TYR A 267 -12.14 -1.55 -26.96
C TYR A 267 -10.82 -0.77 -26.98
N LEU A 268 -10.17 -0.59 -28.14
CA LEU A 268 -8.97 0.24 -28.24
C LEU A 268 -9.29 1.70 -27.91
N GLN A 269 -10.36 2.25 -28.50
CA GLN A 269 -10.79 3.63 -28.21
C GLN A 269 -11.32 3.76 -26.78
N LYS A 270 -12.12 2.80 -26.31
CA LYS A 270 -12.60 2.83 -24.92
C LYS A 270 -11.44 2.86 -23.92
N LEU A 271 -10.43 2.01 -24.12
CA LEU A 271 -9.24 1.99 -23.28
C LEU A 271 -8.47 3.31 -23.40
N ALA A 272 -8.38 3.93 -24.57
CA ALA A 272 -7.78 5.25 -24.73
C ALA A 272 -8.45 6.32 -23.87
N GLU A 273 -9.79 6.33 -23.85
CA GLU A 273 -10.57 7.25 -23.02
C GLU A 273 -10.40 6.99 -21.52
N VAL A 274 -10.28 5.73 -21.11
CA VAL A 274 -9.98 5.37 -19.71
C VAL A 274 -8.59 5.87 -19.32
N ILE A 275 -7.55 5.54 -20.10
CA ILE A 275 -6.16 5.84 -19.74
C ILE A 275 -5.86 7.33 -19.81
N ARG A 276 -6.40 8.08 -20.77
CA ARG A 276 -6.17 9.53 -20.85
C ARG A 276 -6.75 10.31 -19.67
N ARG A 277 -7.58 9.67 -18.83
CA ARG A 277 -8.14 10.22 -17.60
C ARG A 277 -7.45 9.71 -16.33
N GLU A 278 -6.43 8.87 -16.46
CA GLU A 278 -5.62 8.49 -15.31
C GLU A 278 -4.89 9.70 -14.72
N PRO A 279 -4.85 9.88 -13.39
CA PRO A 279 -4.34 11.09 -12.74
C PRO A 279 -2.87 11.44 -13.04
N ASP A 280 -2.07 10.44 -13.40
CA ASP A 280 -0.67 10.57 -13.76
C ASP A 280 -0.43 10.48 -15.27
N CYS A 281 -1.48 10.34 -16.09
CA CYS A 281 -1.31 10.28 -17.53
C CYS A 281 -1.02 11.67 -18.11
N TYR A 282 0.10 11.82 -18.80
CA TYR A 282 0.43 13.00 -19.60
C TYR A 282 0.00 12.84 -21.07
N GLU A 283 0.23 11.67 -21.67
CA GLU A 283 -0.09 11.37 -23.06
C GLU A 283 -0.23 9.86 -23.26
N VAL A 284 -1.32 9.41 -23.87
CA VAL A 284 -1.49 8.02 -24.32
C VAL A 284 -0.70 7.81 -25.59
N SER A 285 0.31 6.95 -25.54
CA SER A 285 1.30 6.77 -26.60
C SER A 285 0.96 5.62 -27.55
N TYR A 286 0.40 4.52 -27.05
CA TYR A 286 0.08 3.35 -27.86
C TYR A 286 -0.92 2.43 -27.14
N ILE A 287 -1.83 1.79 -27.88
CA ILE A 287 -2.80 0.84 -27.37
C ILE A 287 -2.95 -0.32 -28.35
N ASP A 288 -2.90 -1.54 -27.85
CA ASP A 288 -3.13 -2.74 -28.66
C ASP A 288 -3.58 -3.93 -27.81
N LEU A 289 -3.86 -5.06 -28.47
CA LEU A 289 -4.11 -6.34 -27.84
C LEU A 289 -2.78 -7.00 -27.40
N SER A 290 -2.74 -7.50 -26.18
CA SER A 290 -1.63 -8.30 -25.67
C SER A 290 -1.74 -9.75 -26.13
N HIS A 291 -1.13 -10.09 -27.27
CA HIS A 291 -1.21 -11.45 -27.83
C HIS A 291 -0.73 -12.55 -26.89
N SER A 292 0.29 -12.30 -26.06
CA SER A 292 0.83 -13.29 -25.12
C SER A 292 -0.05 -13.52 -23.90
N LYS A 293 -1.01 -12.62 -23.63
CA LYS A 293 -1.92 -12.68 -22.47
C LYS A 293 -3.38 -12.90 -22.85
N SER A 294 -3.69 -12.86 -24.14
CA SER A 294 -5.06 -12.94 -24.64
C SER A 294 -5.44 -14.34 -25.08
N THR A 295 -6.72 -14.65 -24.91
CA THR A 295 -7.41 -15.70 -25.67
C THR A 295 -8.60 -15.07 -26.41
N LEU A 296 -9.19 -15.77 -27.37
CA LEU A 296 -10.39 -15.26 -28.06
C LEU A 296 -11.59 -15.07 -27.10
N ALA A 297 -11.66 -15.88 -26.04
CA ALA A 297 -12.72 -15.77 -25.03
C ALA A 297 -12.43 -14.70 -23.97
N ASP A 298 -11.15 -14.38 -23.74
CA ASP A 298 -10.70 -13.37 -22.77
C ASP A 298 -9.59 -12.50 -23.39
N PRO A 299 -9.96 -11.49 -24.19
CA PRO A 299 -9.01 -10.58 -24.80
C PRO A 299 -8.46 -9.61 -23.75
N ILE A 300 -7.13 -9.50 -23.69
CA ILE A 300 -6.42 -8.59 -22.81
C ILE A 300 -5.78 -7.50 -23.67
N PHE A 301 -6.22 -6.26 -23.47
CA PHE A 301 -5.62 -5.08 -24.09
C PHE A 301 -4.53 -4.51 -23.20
N PHE A 302 -3.58 -3.81 -23.79
CA PHE A 302 -2.62 -3.00 -23.06
C PHE A 302 -2.59 -1.58 -23.63
N ALA A 303 -2.26 -0.64 -22.75
CA ALA A 303 -2.00 0.74 -23.12
C ALA A 303 -0.65 1.17 -22.56
N GLN A 304 0.05 1.97 -23.35
CA GLN A 304 1.28 2.64 -23.00
C GLN A 304 1.03 4.14 -22.92
N TYR A 305 1.43 4.76 -21.81
CA TYR A 305 1.29 6.19 -21.62
C TYR A 305 2.50 6.79 -20.92
N LYS A 306 2.75 8.08 -21.15
CA LYS A 306 3.82 8.84 -20.47
C LYS A 306 3.26 9.51 -19.24
N THR A 307 4.09 9.70 -18.21
CA THR A 307 3.72 10.43 -16.99
C THR A 307 4.18 11.89 -16.98
N ALA A 308 5.14 12.24 -17.83
CA ALA A 308 5.60 13.61 -18.04
C ALA A 308 6.00 13.86 -19.51
N LYS A 309 6.06 15.15 -19.89
CA LYS A 309 6.36 15.59 -21.26
C LYS A 309 7.68 15.04 -21.83
N ASN A 310 8.70 14.93 -20.99
CA ASN A 310 10.05 14.52 -21.40
C ASN A 310 10.40 13.10 -20.95
N ASP A 311 9.42 12.28 -20.57
CA ASP A 311 9.67 10.88 -20.23
C ASP A 311 10.04 10.09 -21.48
N LEU A 312 11.20 9.44 -21.42
CA LEU A 312 11.62 8.46 -22.42
C LEU A 312 10.98 7.08 -22.18
N LEU A 313 10.47 6.84 -20.97
CA LEU A 313 9.86 5.59 -20.56
C LEU A 313 8.33 5.70 -20.60
N THR A 314 7.67 4.64 -21.05
CA THR A 314 6.21 4.52 -20.99
C THR A 314 5.79 3.57 -19.88
N HIS A 315 4.69 3.89 -19.22
CA HIS A 315 4.00 3.00 -18.30
C HIS A 315 3.07 2.10 -19.10
N THR A 316 3.17 0.78 -18.89
CA THR A 316 2.31 -0.20 -19.56
C THR A 316 1.30 -0.77 -18.57
N VAL A 317 0.02 -0.67 -18.89
CA VAL A 317 -1.08 -1.25 -18.12
C VAL A 317 -1.87 -2.23 -18.98
N HIS A 318 -2.49 -3.22 -18.35
CA HIS A 318 -3.25 -4.26 -19.04
C HIS A 318 -4.67 -4.33 -18.48
N TYR A 319 -5.66 -4.46 -19.36
CA TYR A 319 -7.07 -4.51 -19.02
C TYR A 319 -7.77 -5.59 -19.83
N SER A 320 -8.63 -6.37 -19.19
CA SER A 320 -9.63 -7.19 -19.88
C SER A 320 -10.78 -6.33 -20.39
N THR A 321 -11.56 -6.85 -21.34
CA THR A 321 -12.77 -6.17 -21.85
C THR A 321 -13.72 -5.77 -20.73
N LYS A 322 -13.93 -6.65 -19.74
CA LYS A 322 -14.75 -6.37 -18.56
C LYS A 322 -14.23 -5.16 -17.76
N GLN A 323 -12.93 -5.10 -17.49
CA GLN A 323 -12.33 -3.98 -16.76
C GLN A 323 -12.43 -2.67 -17.55
N ILE A 324 -12.26 -2.72 -18.87
CA ILE A 324 -12.44 -1.55 -19.74
C ILE A 324 -13.87 -1.03 -19.62
N ASP A 325 -14.87 -1.90 -19.74
CA ASP A 325 -16.27 -1.48 -19.65
C ASP A 325 -16.59 -0.91 -18.25
N GLU A 326 -16.09 -1.54 -17.17
CA GLU A 326 -16.27 -1.06 -15.80
C GLU A 326 -15.68 0.34 -15.57
N GLU A 327 -14.48 0.63 -16.08
CA GLU A 327 -13.87 1.96 -15.96
C GLU A 327 -14.51 2.97 -16.92
N TYR A 328 -14.82 2.57 -18.15
CA TYR A 328 -15.43 3.43 -19.16
C TYR A 328 -16.81 3.94 -18.73
N LEU A 329 -17.61 3.09 -18.06
CA LEU A 329 -18.91 3.46 -17.51
C LEU A 329 -18.83 4.50 -16.37
N LYS A 330 -17.65 4.68 -15.75
CA LYS A 330 -17.44 5.70 -14.71
C LYS A 330 -17.10 7.07 -15.30
N ILE A 331 -16.87 7.15 -16.61
CA ILE A 331 -16.58 8.39 -17.31
C ILE A 331 -17.93 9.08 -17.60
N ASP A 332 -18.10 10.28 -17.07
CA ASP A 332 -19.32 11.10 -17.17
C ASP A 332 -19.14 12.35 -18.04
N ASP A 333 -17.99 12.45 -18.71
CA ASP A 333 -17.54 13.58 -19.53
C ASP A 333 -17.21 13.18 -20.98
N LEU A 334 -17.69 12.00 -21.43
CA LEU A 334 -17.51 11.50 -22.79
C LEU A 334 -18.29 12.31 -23.84
#